data_AF-A0A7J6RIX9-F1
#
_entry.id   AF-A0A7J6RIX9-F1
#
_cell.length_a   1.000
_cell.length_b   1.000
_cell.length_c   1.000
_cell.angle_alpha   90.00
_cell.angle_beta   90.00
_cell.angle_gamma   90.00
#
_symmetry.space_group_name_H-M   'P 1'
#
loop_
_entity.id
_entity.type
_entity.pdbx_description
1 polymer ?
#
loop_
_entity_poly.entity_id
_entity_poly.type
_entity_poly.pdbx_seq_one_letter_code
_entity_poly.pdbx_strand_id
1 'polypeptide(L)'
;SSGVSLESCMAGGDREGVVHPRDLLEWISKQTNCDEVEGFADLQDGEVLLETVQLVWPDLSPLGTTCDAWEGISRIANAADVPAGLLDGGVRWSKSDRTDLNDKGFASAIYNTLAALYFLWSLCQ
;
A
#
# COMPACT_ATOMS: atom_id res chain seq x y z
N SER A 1 9.35 -35.91 14.03
CA SER A 1 10.41 -35.84 13.00
C SER A 1 9.83 -36.35 11.70
N SER A 2 10.21 -35.72 10.58
CA SER A 2 9.55 -35.71 9.25
C SER A 2 8.41 -34.69 9.20
N GLY A 3 8.55 -33.45 8.73
CA GLY A 3 9.41 -32.94 7.67
C GLY A 3 8.56 -32.65 6.44
N VAL A 4 7.66 -31.66 6.54
CA VAL A 4 6.87 -31.20 5.38
C VAL A 4 7.72 -30.15 4.66
N SER A 5 8.29 -30.55 3.52
CA SER A 5 9.06 -29.68 2.64
C SER A 5 8.20 -28.50 2.17
N LEU A 6 8.73 -27.29 2.37
CA LEU A 6 8.17 -26.01 1.91
C LEU A 6 8.14 -25.84 0.38
N GLU A 7 8.47 -26.89 -0.39
CA GLU A 7 8.64 -26.82 -1.84
C GLU A 7 7.34 -27.15 -2.62
N SER A 8 6.26 -27.54 -1.95
CA SER A 8 5.03 -28.00 -2.63
C SER A 8 4.01 -26.90 -2.97
N CYS A 9 4.33 -25.62 -2.79
CA CYS A 9 3.42 -24.51 -3.10
C CYS A 9 3.79 -23.72 -4.38
N MET A 10 4.84 -24.11 -5.11
CA MET A 10 5.31 -23.40 -6.32
C MET A 10 5.04 -24.17 -7.62
N ALA A 11 3.90 -24.84 -7.74
CA ALA A 11 3.50 -25.49 -8.98
C ALA A 11 2.02 -25.23 -9.29
N GLY A 12 1.77 -24.21 -10.11
CA GLY A 12 0.47 -23.81 -10.62
C GLY A 12 0.48 -22.32 -10.93
N GLY A 13 1.14 -21.91 -12.02
CA GLY A 13 0.43 -21.74 -13.29
C GLY A 13 0.19 -20.25 -13.50
N ASP A 14 0.96 -19.66 -14.41
CA ASP A 14 0.76 -18.35 -15.06
C ASP A 14 0.11 -17.25 -14.20
N ARG A 15 0.91 -16.55 -13.39
CA ARG A 15 0.56 -15.19 -12.97
C ARG A 15 1.61 -14.25 -13.54
N GLU A 16 1.30 -13.64 -14.68
CA GLU A 16 1.74 -12.28 -14.95
C GLU A 16 1.23 -11.44 -13.76
N GLY A 17 2.05 -11.35 -12.71
CA GLY A 17 1.70 -10.88 -11.37
C GLY A 17 1.58 -9.36 -11.27
N VAL A 18 1.01 -8.73 -12.29
CA VAL A 18 0.76 -7.30 -12.33
C VAL A 18 -0.71 -7.09 -11.98
N VAL A 19 -0.99 -6.68 -10.74
CA VAL A 19 -2.34 -6.22 -10.38
C VAL A 19 -2.62 -4.97 -11.22
N HIS A 20 -3.76 -4.94 -11.90
CA HIS A 20 -4.09 -3.82 -12.77
C HIS A 20 -4.33 -2.56 -11.91
N PRO A 21 -3.80 -1.38 -12.27
CA PRO A 21 -3.96 -0.14 -11.50
C PRO A 21 -5.42 0.17 -11.12
N ARG A 22 -6.35 -0.08 -12.05
CA ARG A 22 -7.78 0.08 -11.81
C ARG A 22 -8.32 -0.80 -10.68
N ASP A 23 -7.86 -2.05 -10.59
CA ASP A 23 -8.34 -2.98 -9.56
C ASP A 23 -7.88 -2.53 -8.18
N LEU A 24 -6.69 -1.92 -8.08
CA LEU A 24 -6.17 -1.34 -6.84
C LEU A 24 -6.96 -0.09 -6.43
N LEU A 25 -7.33 0.77 -7.39
CA LEU A 25 -8.17 1.96 -7.14
C LEU A 25 -9.59 1.56 -6.70
N GLU A 26 -10.20 0.58 -7.37
CA GLU A 26 -11.50 0.05 -6.98
C GLU A 26 -11.45 -0.66 -5.62
N TRP A 27 -10.34 -1.35 -5.31
CA TRP A 27 -10.14 -1.97 -4.01
C TRP A 27 -10.05 -0.93 -2.89
N ILE A 28 -9.18 0.07 -3.04
CA ILE A 28 -8.97 1.07 -1.98
C ILE A 28 -10.24 1.90 -1.74
N SER A 29 -10.94 2.32 -2.81
CA SER A 29 -12.23 3.00 -2.72
C SER A 29 -13.26 2.22 -1.88
N LYS A 30 -13.32 0.89 -2.06
CA LYS A 30 -14.20 0.01 -1.27
C LYS A 30 -13.78 -0.12 0.19
N GLN A 31 -12.47 -0.09 0.49
CA GLN A 31 -11.99 -0.24 1.87
C GLN A 31 -12.23 1.02 2.70
N THR A 32 -12.06 2.20 2.11
CA THR A 32 -12.19 3.50 2.79
C THR A 32 -13.56 4.15 2.60
N ASN A 33 -14.48 3.49 1.89
CA ASN A 33 -15.79 4.02 1.53
C ASN A 33 -15.69 5.41 0.86
N CYS A 34 -14.60 5.63 0.13
CA CYS A 34 -14.29 6.87 -0.57
C CYS A 34 -14.66 6.68 -2.05
N ASP A 35 -15.81 7.22 -2.45
CA ASP A 35 -16.33 7.11 -3.82
C ASP A 35 -15.55 7.98 -4.84
N GLU A 36 -14.59 8.79 -4.38
CA GLU A 36 -13.89 9.81 -5.18
C GLU A 36 -12.48 9.41 -5.66
N VAL A 37 -12.05 8.16 -5.44
CA VAL A 37 -10.72 7.71 -5.90
C VAL A 37 -10.78 7.36 -7.40
N GLU A 38 -10.58 8.35 -8.27
CA GLU A 38 -10.58 8.20 -9.73
C GLU A 38 -9.18 7.91 -10.28
N GLY A 39 -8.12 8.29 -9.56
CA GLY A 39 -6.73 8.04 -9.94
C GLY A 39 -5.72 8.17 -8.79
N PHE A 40 -4.45 7.85 -9.07
CA PHE A 40 -3.38 7.93 -8.06
C PHE A 40 -3.09 9.36 -7.57
N ALA A 41 -3.50 10.39 -8.31
CA ALA A 41 -3.39 11.77 -7.86
C ALA A 41 -4.26 12.06 -6.63
N ASP A 42 -5.41 11.39 -6.51
CA ASP A 42 -6.34 11.56 -5.38
C ASP A 42 -5.78 10.95 -4.08
N LEU A 43 -4.73 10.13 -4.19
CA LEU A 43 -4.04 9.50 -3.06
C LEU A 43 -2.82 10.30 -2.59
N GLN A 44 -2.60 11.49 -3.14
CA GLN A 44 -1.38 12.26 -2.91
C GLN A 44 -1.22 12.74 -1.47
N ASP A 45 -2.30 13.20 -0.84
CA ASP A 45 -2.23 13.68 0.54
C ASP A 45 -1.93 12.55 1.54
N GLY A 46 -2.08 11.29 1.11
CA GLY A 46 -1.80 10.10 1.89
C GLY A 46 -2.92 9.74 2.86
N GLU A 47 -4.00 10.51 2.96
CA GLU A 47 -5.06 10.30 3.96
C GLU A 47 -5.79 8.97 3.71
N VAL A 48 -6.22 8.75 2.48
CA VAL A 48 -6.88 7.50 2.05
C VAL A 48 -5.94 6.29 2.21
N LEU A 49 -4.65 6.48 1.94
CA LEU A 49 -3.63 5.44 2.12
C LEU A 49 -3.40 5.13 3.61
N LEU A 50 -3.39 6.15 4.46
CA LEU A 50 -3.24 5.99 5.90
C LEU A 50 -4.42 5.21 6.48
N GLU A 51 -5.65 5.56 6.11
CA GLU A 51 -6.85 4.83 6.52
C GLU A 51 -6.74 3.34 6.13
N THR A 52 -6.31 3.07 4.90
CA THR A 52 -6.10 1.69 4.42
C THR A 52 -5.03 0.95 5.23
N VAL A 53 -3.91 1.59 5.52
CA VAL A 53 -2.83 1.03 6.36
C VAL A 53 -3.35 0.73 7.77
N GLN A 54 -4.18 1.59 8.34
CA GLN A 54 -4.80 1.39 9.64
C GLN A 54 -5.82 0.25 9.64
N LEU A 55 -6.51 -0.01 8.53
CA LEU A 55 -7.38 -1.17 8.36
C LEU A 55 -6.59 -2.48 8.27
N VAL A 56 -5.43 -2.47 7.62
CA VAL A 56 -4.55 -3.65 7.52
C VAL A 56 -3.88 -3.97 8.86
N TRP A 57 -3.50 -2.94 9.64
CA TRP A 57 -2.87 -3.08 10.97
C TRP A 57 -3.61 -2.28 12.05
N PRO A 58 -4.80 -2.73 12.49
CA PRO A 58 -5.63 -1.99 13.45
C PRO A 58 -4.92 -1.77 14.80
N ASP A 59 -4.12 -2.74 15.25
CA ASP A 59 -3.36 -2.64 16.50
C ASP A 59 -2.28 -1.53 16.46
N LEU A 60 -1.83 -1.15 15.26
CA LEU A 60 -0.84 -0.10 15.05
C LEU A 60 -1.48 1.26 14.69
N SER A 61 -2.81 1.30 14.52
CA SER A 61 -3.54 2.51 14.15
C SER A 61 -3.19 3.75 14.98
N PRO A 62 -2.97 3.67 16.31
CA PRO A 62 -2.59 4.84 17.12
C PRO A 62 -1.26 5.49 16.71
N LEU A 63 -0.35 4.75 16.06
CA LEU A 63 0.92 5.30 15.56
C LEU A 63 0.72 6.24 14.36
N GLY A 64 -0.39 6.06 13.65
CA GLY A 64 -0.79 6.86 12.50
C GLY A 64 -1.43 8.20 12.83
N THR A 65 -1.75 8.48 14.11
CA THR A 65 -2.37 9.75 14.51
C THR A 65 -1.34 10.88 14.48
N THR A 66 -1.20 11.54 13.32
CA THR A 66 -0.28 12.65 13.09
C THR A 66 -0.96 13.71 12.19
N CYS A 67 -0.39 14.92 12.09
CA CYS A 67 -0.87 15.96 11.18
C CYS A 67 -0.46 15.74 9.72
N ASP A 68 0.41 14.76 9.46
CA ASP A 68 0.90 14.35 8.15
C ASP A 68 0.62 12.85 7.96
N ALA A 69 -0.20 12.51 6.97
CA ALA A 69 -0.63 11.14 6.74
C ALA A 69 0.53 10.21 6.35
N TRP A 70 1.51 10.72 5.61
CA TRP A 70 2.69 9.96 5.19
C TRP A 70 3.64 9.68 6.35
N GLU A 71 3.76 10.60 7.30
CA GLU A 71 4.43 10.33 8.58
C GLU A 71 3.71 9.21 9.34
N GLY A 72 2.38 9.23 9.38
CA GLY A 72 1.57 8.18 9.98
C GLY A 72 1.80 6.80 9.34
N ILE A 73 1.76 6.74 8.00
CA ILE A 73 2.04 5.54 7.21
C ILE A 73 3.45 5.01 7.53
N SER A 74 4.45 5.90 7.57
CA SER A 74 5.84 5.54 7.88
C SER A 74 5.98 4.88 9.25
N ARG A 75 5.29 5.42 10.27
CA ARG A 75 5.35 4.91 11.64
C ARG A 75 4.73 3.52 11.74
N ILE A 76 3.57 3.32 11.10
CA ILE A 76 2.90 2.01 11.08
C ILE A 76 3.75 0.99 10.31
N ALA A 77 4.27 1.36 9.12
CA ALA A 77 5.13 0.52 8.30
C ALA A 77 6.34 -0.01 9.08
N ASN A 78 7.03 0.88 9.79
CA ASN A 78 8.20 0.54 10.60
C ASN A 78 7.83 -0.38 11.77
N ALA A 79 6.70 -0.14 12.44
CA ALA A 79 6.24 -0.98 13.55
C ALA A 79 5.75 -2.36 13.10
N ALA A 80 5.23 -2.46 11.88
CA ALA A 80 4.80 -3.72 11.25
C ALA A 80 5.96 -4.51 10.61
N ASP A 81 7.20 -4.03 10.71
CA ASP A 81 8.40 -4.61 10.07
C ASP A 81 8.22 -4.83 8.56
N VAL A 82 7.51 -3.91 7.90
CA VAL A 82 7.32 -3.94 6.45
C VAL A 82 8.67 -3.62 5.79
N PRO A 83 9.14 -4.41 4.81
CA PRO A 83 10.39 -4.13 4.11
C PRO A 83 10.37 -2.68 3.59
N ALA A 84 11.36 -1.89 3.99
CA ALA A 84 11.36 -0.43 3.78
C ALA A 84 11.01 -0.01 2.34
N GLY A 85 11.40 -0.78 1.32
CA GLY A 85 11.07 -0.49 -0.08
C GLY A 85 9.58 -0.50 -0.46
N LEU A 86 8.71 -1.13 0.34
CA LEU A 86 7.27 -1.25 0.04
C LEU A 86 6.50 0.05 0.31
N LEU A 87 6.88 0.80 1.36
CA LEU A 87 6.16 2.00 1.81
C LEU A 87 7.04 3.27 1.80
N ASP A 88 8.38 3.15 1.77
CA ASP A 88 9.33 4.29 1.61
C ASP A 88 9.17 5.00 0.26
N GLY A 89 8.68 4.26 -0.74
CA GLY A 89 8.32 4.80 -2.05
C GLY A 89 7.30 5.93 -1.94
N GLY A 90 6.21 5.79 -1.19
CA GLY A 90 5.23 6.88 -1.04
C GLY A 90 5.77 8.06 -0.21
N VAL A 91 6.50 7.75 0.86
CA VAL A 91 7.02 8.73 1.84
C VAL A 91 8.11 9.63 1.25
N ARG A 92 8.93 9.13 0.33
CA ARG A 92 9.91 9.97 -0.38
C ARG A 92 9.26 11.04 -1.23
N TRP A 93 8.07 10.74 -1.77
CA TRP A 93 7.40 11.62 -2.73
C TRP A 93 6.31 12.50 -2.11
N SER A 94 5.90 12.23 -0.87
CA SER A 94 5.05 13.16 -0.10
C SER A 94 5.70 14.53 0.13
N LYS A 95 7.02 14.60 0.01
CA LYS A 95 7.81 15.83 0.10
C LYS A 95 8.03 16.52 -1.25
N SER A 96 7.59 15.92 -2.35
CA SER A 96 7.69 16.49 -3.69
C SER A 96 6.58 17.52 -3.92
N ASP A 97 6.87 18.56 -4.72
CA ASP A 97 5.89 19.59 -5.06
C ASP A 97 4.74 18.95 -5.88
N ARG A 98 3.51 19.45 -5.71
CA ARG A 98 2.33 19.06 -6.51
C ARG A 98 2.57 19.18 -8.03
N THR A 99 3.54 19.97 -8.45
CA THR A 99 3.92 20.10 -9.86
C THR A 99 4.78 18.95 -10.40
N ASP A 100 5.41 18.16 -9.52
CA ASP A 100 6.17 16.94 -9.86
C ASP A 100 5.27 15.70 -10.04
N LEU A 101 3.94 15.83 -9.89
CA LEU A 101 2.97 14.72 -9.96
C LEU A 101 2.73 14.14 -11.36
N ASN A 102 3.20 14.82 -12.40
CA ASN A 102 3.27 14.24 -13.74
C ASN A 102 4.49 13.32 -13.92
N ASP A 103 5.31 13.15 -12.88
CA ASP A 103 6.41 12.22 -12.88
C ASP A 103 5.90 10.79 -12.74
N LYS A 104 6.28 9.94 -13.71
CA LYS A 104 6.02 8.50 -13.68
C LYS A 104 6.57 7.85 -12.40
N GLY A 105 7.57 8.46 -11.77
CA GLY A 105 8.11 8.04 -10.48
C GLY A 105 7.09 8.08 -9.35
N PHE A 106 6.29 9.15 -9.26
CA PHE A 106 5.25 9.31 -8.24
C PHE A 106 4.16 8.25 -8.37
N ALA A 107 3.57 8.14 -9.56
CA ALA A 107 2.52 7.17 -9.85
C ALA A 107 3.00 5.72 -9.63
N SER A 108 4.25 5.41 -9.99
CA SER A 108 4.85 4.10 -9.71
C SER A 108 5.02 3.83 -8.22
N ALA A 109 5.34 4.84 -7.42
CA ALA A 109 5.50 4.69 -5.98
C ALA A 109 4.16 4.42 -5.27
N ILE A 110 3.11 5.16 -5.64
CA ILE A 110 1.74 4.90 -5.14
C ILE A 110 1.26 3.52 -5.61
N TYR A 111 1.45 3.16 -6.88
CA TYR A 111 1.11 1.84 -7.39
C TYR A 111 1.77 0.72 -6.57
N ASN A 112 3.08 0.81 -6.34
CA ASN A 112 3.83 -0.20 -5.59
C ASN A 112 3.36 -0.29 -4.13
N THR A 113 3.06 0.86 -3.51
CA THR A 113 2.51 0.95 -2.15
C THR A 113 1.14 0.27 -2.08
N LEU A 114 0.26 0.52 -3.05
CA LEU A 114 -1.07 -0.10 -3.10
C LEU A 114 -1.02 -1.60 -3.38
N ALA A 115 -0.21 -2.03 -4.34
CA ALA A 115 -0.04 -3.44 -4.68
C ALA A 115 0.48 -4.23 -3.47
N ALA A 116 1.39 -3.63 -2.72
CA ALA A 116 1.91 -4.15 -1.46
C ALA A 116 0.84 -4.29 -0.37
N LEU A 117 0.06 -3.23 -0.13
CA LEU A 117 -1.01 -3.26 0.87
C LEU A 117 -2.10 -4.27 0.49
N TYR A 118 -2.46 -4.32 -0.79
CA TYR A 118 -3.41 -5.30 -1.32
C TYR A 118 -2.92 -6.73 -1.11
N PHE A 119 -1.65 -7.01 -1.41
CA PHE A 119 -1.05 -8.32 -1.18
C PHE A 119 -1.09 -8.69 0.30
N LEU A 120 -0.63 -7.81 1.19
CA LEU A 120 -0.62 -8.06 2.64
C LEU A 120 -2.02 -8.29 3.20
N TRP A 121 -3.00 -7.47 2.79
CA TRP A 121 -4.41 -7.66 3.13
C TRP A 121 -4.93 -9.02 2.67
N SER A 122 -4.59 -9.44 1.44
CA SER A 122 -5.05 -10.72 0.90
C SER A 122 -4.49 -11.95 1.62
N LEU A 123 -3.38 -11.82 2.35
CA LEU A 123 -2.82 -12.89 3.20
C LEU A 123 -3.57 -13.04 4.53
N CYS A 124 -4.30 -12.01 4.95
CA CYS A 124 -5.06 -11.98 6.19
C CYS A 124 -6.53 -12.43 6.02
N GLN A 125 -6.95 -12.71 4.78
CA GLN A 125 -8.24 -13.34 4.43
C GLN A 125 -8.14 -14.86 4.50
#